data_AF-A0A841L2P4-F1
#
_entry.id   AF-A0A841L2P4-F1
#
_cell.length_a   1.000
_cell.length_b   1.000
_cell.length_c   1.000
_cell.angle_alpha   90.00
_cell.angle_beta   90.00
_cell.angle_gamma   90.00
#
_symmetry.space_group_name_H-M   'P 1'
#
loop_
_entity.id
_entity.type
_entity.pdbx_description
1 polymer ?
#
loop_
_entity_poly.entity_id
_entity_poly.type
_entity_poly.pdbx_seq_one_letter_code
_entity_poly.pdbx_strand_id
1 'polypeptide(L)'
;MSMFKSLAVASLVAAGIATPASAVVTFASFSSATQTRNVRFVSTAGTSSFITTLSNSATSASGVPVVFSIAGAPPVLQGVQSLLTINATIPSASGGAGAFSLANMTGTFSIISNAAVTLGSITGTNLLSGTFGGASLNGEIGGGTGGVTASTVGGSTISFTSDFLAFSDIVASDLSWALSAVNNAFGNSAGRLRGFRATLGGQFSSEPAPRLLVPEPATWAMLVLGFGLVGVSVRRRRNVVVA
;
A
#
# COMPACT_ATOMS: atom_id res chain seq x y z
N MET A 1 22.73 61.82 -41.65
CA MET A 1 22.85 61.19 -40.32
C MET A 1 21.51 61.32 -39.61
N SER A 2 20.74 60.24 -39.58
CA SER A 2 19.49 60.12 -38.81
C SER A 2 19.33 58.66 -38.43
N MET A 3 19.25 58.41 -37.12
CA MET A 3 18.92 57.14 -36.46
C MET A 3 17.60 56.55 -36.98
N PHE A 4 17.40 55.23 -36.87
CA PHE A 4 16.33 54.65 -36.04
C PHE A 4 16.36 53.10 -36.07
N LYS A 5 16.72 52.55 -34.90
CA LYS A 5 16.12 51.38 -34.20
C LYS A 5 15.99 50.04 -34.95
N SER A 6 16.95 49.14 -34.71
CA SER A 6 16.71 47.70 -34.77
C SER A 6 15.87 47.26 -33.57
N LEU A 7 14.69 46.72 -33.84
CA LEU A 7 13.80 46.10 -32.87
C LEU A 7 14.24 44.63 -32.70
N ALA A 8 14.98 44.31 -31.64
CA ALA A 8 15.26 42.92 -31.29
C ALA A 8 14.08 42.38 -30.48
N VAL A 9 13.26 41.54 -31.11
CA VAL A 9 12.18 40.78 -30.44
C VAL A 9 12.83 39.62 -29.70
N ALA A 10 12.83 39.66 -28.37
CA ALA A 10 13.23 38.54 -27.53
C ALA A 10 12.10 37.50 -27.52
N SER A 11 12.31 36.37 -28.19
CA SER A 11 11.42 35.21 -28.08
C SER A 11 11.68 34.51 -26.74
N LEU A 12 10.70 34.62 -25.83
CA LEU A 12 10.68 33.90 -24.58
C LEU A 12 10.45 32.40 -24.89
N VAL A 13 11.50 31.60 -24.78
CA VAL A 13 11.40 30.13 -24.89
C VAL A 13 10.60 29.64 -23.69
N ALA A 14 9.32 29.34 -23.91
CA ALA A 14 8.51 28.56 -22.99
C ALA A 14 9.05 27.12 -22.99
N ALA A 15 10.10 26.88 -22.19
CA ALA A 15 10.49 25.54 -21.82
C ALA A 15 9.37 24.97 -20.95
N GLY A 16 8.42 24.29 -21.59
CA GLY A 16 7.41 23.50 -20.92
C GLY A 16 8.12 22.51 -20.00
N ILE A 17 8.00 22.74 -18.70
CA ILE A 17 8.47 21.81 -17.68
C ILE A 17 7.59 20.57 -17.85
N ALA A 18 8.08 19.57 -18.58
CA ALA A 18 7.43 18.29 -18.66
C ALA A 18 7.38 17.75 -17.23
N THR A 19 6.19 17.78 -16.62
CA THR A 19 5.97 17.14 -15.32
C THR A 19 6.34 15.67 -15.52
N PRO A 20 7.28 15.11 -14.74
CA PRO A 20 7.64 13.71 -14.89
C PRO A 20 6.36 12.88 -14.76
N ALA A 21 6.15 11.97 -15.71
CA ALA A 21 5.06 11.02 -15.62
C ALA A 21 5.20 10.25 -14.31
N SER A 22 4.19 10.34 -13.45
CA SER A 22 4.13 9.58 -12.21
C SER A 22 4.03 8.10 -12.58
N ALA A 23 4.87 7.25 -11.99
CA ALA A 23 4.81 5.81 -12.22
C ALA A 23 3.98 5.15 -11.11
N VAL A 24 3.26 4.09 -11.45
CA VAL A 24 2.69 3.18 -10.45
C VAL A 24 3.84 2.51 -9.69
N VAL A 25 3.89 2.70 -8.38
CA VAL A 25 4.95 2.15 -7.52
C VAL A 25 4.33 1.24 -6.47
N THR A 26 4.87 0.04 -6.33
CA THR A 26 4.59 -0.82 -5.18
C THR A 26 5.26 -0.23 -3.94
N PHE A 27 4.45 0.25 -3.00
CA PHE A 27 4.94 0.93 -1.80
C PHE A 27 4.92 0.04 -0.56
N ALA A 28 4.16 -1.05 -0.57
CA ALA A 28 4.09 -1.97 0.57
C ALA A 28 3.83 -3.41 0.14
N SER A 29 4.34 -4.35 0.94
CA SER A 29 4.11 -5.78 0.75
C SER A 29 3.97 -6.51 2.08
N PHE A 30 3.29 -7.65 2.04
CA PHE A 30 3.20 -8.56 3.15
C PHE A 30 3.33 -10.02 2.70
N SER A 31 3.85 -10.84 3.59
CA SER A 31 3.89 -12.29 3.43
C SER A 31 3.43 -12.96 4.71
N SER A 32 2.80 -14.13 4.60
CA SER A 32 2.40 -14.91 5.76
C SER A 32 3.62 -15.27 6.60
N ALA A 33 3.60 -14.94 7.89
CA ALA A 33 4.67 -15.34 8.82
C ALA A 33 4.56 -16.82 9.24
N THR A 34 3.45 -17.47 8.89
CA THR A 34 3.14 -18.86 9.22
C THR A 34 2.74 -19.62 7.96
N GLN A 35 3.02 -20.93 7.91
CA GLN A 35 2.56 -21.79 6.81
C GLN A 35 1.10 -22.25 6.95
N THR A 36 0.37 -21.70 7.93
CA THR A 36 -1.05 -22.00 8.12
C THR A 36 -1.91 -21.28 7.08
N ARG A 37 -2.97 -21.94 6.64
CA ARG A 37 -3.94 -21.39 5.69
C ARG A 37 -4.75 -20.28 6.36
N ASN A 38 -4.21 -19.08 6.27
CA ASN A 38 -4.61 -17.89 7.00
C ASN A 38 -5.84 -17.18 6.44
N VAL A 39 -6.37 -17.60 5.28
CA VAL A 39 -7.60 -17.06 4.71
C VAL A 39 -8.64 -18.14 4.47
N ARG A 40 -9.90 -17.78 4.64
CA ARG A 40 -11.07 -18.64 4.45
C ARG A 40 -12.06 -17.95 3.53
N PHE A 41 -12.46 -18.67 2.49
CA PHE A 41 -13.62 -18.33 1.67
C PHE A 41 -14.80 -19.22 2.04
N VAL A 42 -15.96 -18.63 2.27
CA VAL A 42 -17.22 -19.34 2.53
C VAL A 42 -18.25 -18.87 1.53
N SER A 43 -18.85 -19.81 0.82
CA SER A 43 -19.90 -19.56 -0.17
C SER A 43 -21.26 -19.89 0.44
N THR A 44 -22.13 -18.89 0.57
CA THR A 44 -23.50 -19.00 1.13
C THR A 44 -24.51 -18.34 0.22
N ALA A 45 -25.74 -18.86 0.11
CA ALA A 45 -26.77 -18.33 -0.80
C ALA A 45 -26.91 -16.80 -0.65
N GLY A 46 -26.73 -16.06 -1.74
CA GLY A 46 -26.65 -14.60 -1.72
C GLY A 46 -25.22 -14.08 -1.58
N THR A 47 -24.69 -14.02 -0.36
CA THR A 47 -23.40 -13.36 -0.09
C THR A 47 -22.36 -14.38 0.35
N SER A 48 -21.15 -14.32 -0.21
CA SER A 48 -20.01 -15.13 0.21
C SER A 48 -19.04 -14.27 1.03
N SER A 49 -18.29 -14.88 1.95
CA SER A 49 -17.33 -14.17 2.81
C SER A 49 -15.90 -14.57 2.48
N PHE A 50 -14.99 -13.60 2.50
CA PHE A 50 -13.55 -13.79 2.39
C PHE A 50 -12.88 -13.13 3.60
N ILE A 51 -12.34 -13.94 4.50
CA ILE A 51 -11.88 -13.48 5.82
C ILE A 51 -10.53 -14.11 6.18
N THR A 52 -9.69 -13.38 6.91
CA THR A 52 -8.52 -13.99 7.56
C THR A 52 -8.94 -14.74 8.81
N THR A 53 -8.29 -15.87 9.12
CA THR A 53 -8.61 -16.69 10.29
C THR A 53 -7.35 -17.21 10.95
N LEU A 54 -7.26 -17.10 12.28
CA LEU A 54 -6.13 -17.56 13.10
C LEU A 54 -5.84 -19.07 12.99
N SER A 55 -6.83 -19.88 12.63
CA SER A 55 -6.68 -21.34 12.55
C SER A 55 -7.58 -21.96 11.48
N ASN A 56 -7.29 -23.22 11.14
CA ASN A 56 -8.07 -24.01 10.17
C ASN A 56 -9.51 -24.31 10.64
N SER A 57 -9.82 -24.10 11.92
CA SER A 57 -11.17 -24.32 12.47
C SER A 57 -11.94 -23.03 12.70
N ALA A 58 -11.26 -21.87 12.72
CA ALA A 58 -11.90 -20.58 12.98
C ALA A 58 -12.89 -20.17 11.87
N THR A 59 -14.03 -19.62 12.29
CA THR A 59 -15.16 -19.20 11.42
C THR A 59 -15.33 -17.69 11.31
N SER A 60 -14.62 -16.92 12.13
CA SER A 60 -14.74 -15.47 12.21
C SER A 60 -13.43 -14.79 11.83
N ALA A 61 -13.53 -13.57 11.30
CA ALA A 61 -12.37 -12.77 10.91
C ALA A 61 -11.46 -12.53 12.13
N SER A 62 -10.16 -12.69 11.95
CA SER A 62 -9.18 -12.43 13.01
C SER A 62 -7.80 -12.09 12.44
N GLY A 63 -6.97 -11.47 13.27
CA GLY A 63 -5.60 -11.08 12.92
C GLY A 63 -4.71 -12.30 12.76
N VAL A 64 -4.05 -12.43 11.62
CA VAL A 64 -3.11 -13.51 11.33
C VAL A 64 -1.70 -12.94 11.22
N PRO A 65 -0.68 -13.58 11.84
CA PRO A 65 0.71 -13.17 11.72
C PRO A 65 1.18 -13.05 10.26
N VAL A 66 1.67 -11.86 9.91
CA VAL A 66 2.32 -11.53 8.65
C VAL A 66 3.61 -10.76 8.91
N VAL A 67 4.53 -10.84 7.96
CA VAL A 67 5.70 -9.96 7.88
C VAL A 67 5.37 -8.86 6.88
N PHE A 68 5.41 -7.60 7.32
CA PHE A 68 5.06 -6.43 6.51
C PHE A 68 6.28 -5.55 6.25
N SER A 69 6.35 -4.98 5.06
CA SER A 69 7.44 -4.10 4.65
C SER A 69 6.90 -2.92 3.85
N ILE A 70 7.45 -1.72 4.07
CA ILE A 70 7.19 -0.53 3.27
C ILE A 70 8.40 -0.26 2.37
N ALA A 71 8.22 -0.30 1.05
CA ALA A 71 9.28 -0.06 0.10
C ALA A 71 9.85 1.37 0.24
N GLY A 72 11.17 1.49 0.21
CA GLY A 72 11.86 2.78 0.38
C GLY A 72 11.85 3.35 1.80
N ALA A 73 11.23 2.67 2.77
CA ALA A 73 11.23 3.09 4.17
C ALA A 73 12.50 2.66 4.93
N PRO A 74 12.84 3.35 6.04
CA PRO A 74 13.94 2.95 6.92
C PRO A 74 13.79 1.52 7.46
N PRO A 75 14.88 0.87 7.92
CA PRO A 75 14.86 -0.52 8.39
C PRO A 75 13.81 -0.83 9.47
N VAL A 76 13.40 0.16 10.27
CA VAL A 76 12.38 0.00 11.31
C VAL A 76 10.98 -0.35 10.75
N LEU A 77 10.74 -0.06 9.46
CA LEU A 77 9.50 -0.38 8.73
C LEU A 77 9.69 -1.51 7.71
N GLN A 78 10.79 -2.26 7.82
CA GLN A 78 11.07 -3.42 6.98
C GLN A 78 10.94 -4.70 7.79
N GLY A 79 10.15 -5.67 7.30
CA GLY A 79 10.03 -6.97 7.94
C GLY A 79 9.31 -6.96 9.30
N VAL A 80 8.42 -5.99 9.52
CA VAL A 80 7.71 -5.80 10.80
C VAL A 80 6.71 -6.93 11.03
N GLN A 81 6.84 -7.62 12.16
CA GLN A 81 5.88 -8.64 12.60
C GLN A 81 4.55 -7.99 12.97
N SER A 82 3.50 -8.40 12.26
CA SER A 82 2.21 -7.72 12.27
C SER A 82 1.05 -8.70 12.21
N LEU A 83 -0.15 -8.23 12.51
CA LEU A 83 -1.39 -8.97 12.34
C LEU A 83 -2.17 -8.39 11.16
N LEU A 84 -2.40 -9.23 10.14
CA LEU A 84 -3.30 -8.94 9.04
C LEU A 84 -4.71 -9.40 9.39
N THR A 85 -5.67 -8.48 9.33
CA THR A 85 -7.10 -8.81 9.35
C THR A 85 -7.72 -8.42 8.02
N ILE A 86 -8.46 -9.32 7.38
CA ILE A 86 -9.31 -9.02 6.23
C ILE A 86 -10.73 -9.44 6.57
N ASN A 87 -11.68 -8.58 6.22
CA ASN A 87 -13.09 -8.89 6.28
C ASN A 87 -13.77 -8.37 5.01
N ALA A 88 -14.15 -9.28 4.14
CA ALA A 88 -14.72 -8.95 2.84
C ALA A 88 -15.91 -9.84 2.49
N THR A 89 -16.77 -9.29 1.65
CA THR A 89 -17.97 -9.93 1.14
C THR A 89 -17.99 -9.89 -0.39
N ILE A 90 -18.57 -10.93 -0.98
CA ILE A 90 -18.70 -11.09 -2.42
C ILE A 90 -20.19 -11.35 -2.74
N PRO A 91 -20.85 -10.50 -3.54
CA PRO A 91 -22.18 -10.77 -4.04
C PRO A 91 -22.13 -11.98 -4.98
N SER A 92 -22.92 -13.02 -4.68
CA SER A 92 -23.19 -14.16 -5.55
C SER A 92 -21.96 -14.81 -6.19
N ALA A 93 -21.33 -15.74 -5.49
CA ALA A 93 -20.22 -16.52 -6.04
C ALA A 93 -20.72 -17.55 -7.08
N SER A 94 -20.90 -17.16 -8.34
CA SER A 94 -21.15 -18.08 -9.44
C SER A 94 -19.85 -18.75 -9.88
N GLY A 95 -19.85 -20.09 -9.91
CA GLY A 95 -18.73 -20.86 -10.45
C GLY A 95 -19.09 -21.31 -11.86
N GLY A 96 -18.20 -21.09 -12.82
CA GLY A 96 -18.24 -21.75 -14.13
C GLY A 96 -17.42 -23.06 -14.13
N ALA A 97 -17.25 -23.66 -15.31
CA ALA A 97 -16.16 -24.59 -15.57
C ALA A 97 -14.93 -23.81 -16.07
N GLY A 98 -13.71 -24.27 -15.76
CA GLY A 98 -12.48 -23.59 -16.15
C GLY A 98 -12.09 -22.45 -15.20
N ALA A 99 -11.71 -21.29 -15.74
CA ALA A 99 -11.41 -20.11 -14.91
C ALA A 99 -12.67 -19.56 -14.24
N PHE A 100 -12.55 -19.07 -13.01
CA PHE A 100 -13.60 -18.31 -12.34
C PHE A 100 -13.10 -16.91 -12.04
N SER A 101 -14.03 -15.95 -12.04
CA SER A 101 -13.81 -14.60 -11.58
C SER A 101 -15.03 -14.15 -10.79
N LEU A 102 -14.84 -13.89 -9.50
CA LEU A 102 -15.86 -13.36 -8.63
C LEU A 102 -15.61 -11.86 -8.46
N ALA A 103 -16.44 -11.05 -9.13
CA ALA A 103 -16.32 -9.60 -9.09
C ALA A 103 -17.05 -8.99 -7.88
N ASN A 104 -16.91 -7.66 -7.73
CA ASN A 104 -17.63 -6.86 -6.75
C ASN A 104 -17.33 -7.24 -5.30
N MET A 105 -16.16 -7.79 -5.02
CA MET A 105 -15.73 -8.01 -3.64
C MET A 105 -15.46 -6.67 -2.95
N THR A 106 -16.06 -6.50 -1.78
CA THR A 106 -15.95 -5.28 -0.97
C THR A 106 -15.63 -5.64 0.46
N GLY A 107 -14.72 -4.91 1.09
CA GLY A 107 -14.29 -5.20 2.44
C GLY A 107 -13.29 -4.19 3.01
N THR A 108 -12.72 -4.60 4.13
CA THR A 108 -11.68 -3.86 4.85
C THR A 108 -10.48 -4.74 5.08
N PHE A 109 -9.31 -4.12 5.19
CA PHE A 109 -8.11 -4.78 5.68
C PHE A 109 -7.37 -3.89 6.69
N SER A 110 -6.62 -4.52 7.58
CA SER A 110 -5.75 -3.84 8.53
C SER A 110 -4.50 -4.67 8.79
N ILE A 111 -3.35 -4.02 8.77
CA ILE A 111 -2.04 -4.57 9.11
C ILE A 111 -1.50 -3.76 10.29
N ILE A 112 -1.66 -4.33 11.47
CA ILE A 112 -1.29 -3.70 12.74
C ILE A 112 -0.04 -4.40 13.27
N SER A 113 1.01 -3.63 13.56
CA SER A 113 2.22 -4.16 14.18
C SER A 113 1.93 -4.76 15.58
N ASN A 114 2.69 -5.79 15.96
CA ASN A 114 2.53 -6.44 17.28
C ASN A 114 2.97 -5.55 18.45
N ALA A 115 3.82 -4.56 18.16
CA ALA A 115 4.31 -3.57 19.11
C ALA A 115 4.43 -2.23 18.37
N ALA A 116 4.26 -1.13 19.10
CA ALA A 116 4.38 0.19 18.52
C ALA A 116 5.74 0.38 17.84
N VAL A 117 5.72 0.91 16.62
CA VAL A 117 6.90 1.23 15.83
C VAL A 117 7.14 2.74 15.91
N THR A 118 8.39 3.13 16.15
CA THR A 118 8.78 4.54 16.22
C THR A 118 9.64 4.91 15.01
N LEU A 119 9.21 5.93 14.28
CA LEU A 119 9.93 6.55 13.18
C LEU A 119 10.09 8.05 13.46
N GLY A 120 11.30 8.47 13.84
CA GLY A 120 11.52 9.85 14.29
C GLY A 120 10.68 10.18 15.52
N SER A 121 9.79 11.17 15.42
CA SER A 121 8.86 11.54 16.49
C SER A 121 7.50 10.85 16.40
N ILE A 122 7.25 10.05 15.36
CA ILE A 122 5.98 9.36 15.17
C ILE A 122 6.08 7.98 15.80
N THR A 123 5.12 7.65 16.65
CA THR A 123 4.94 6.31 17.21
C THR A 123 3.54 5.85 16.90
N GLY A 124 3.42 4.68 16.28
CA GLY A 124 2.15 4.16 15.79
C GLY A 124 2.15 2.64 15.72
N THR A 125 0.96 2.07 15.63
CA THR A 125 0.79 0.63 15.44
C THR A 125 0.20 0.29 14.09
N ASN A 126 -0.51 1.23 13.45
CA ASN A 126 -1.15 1.03 12.17
C ASN A 126 -0.14 1.21 11.03
N LEU A 127 0.39 0.08 10.53
CA LEU A 127 1.33 0.10 9.41
C LEU A 127 0.58 0.41 8.11
N LEU A 128 -0.56 -0.23 7.90
CA LEU A 128 -1.45 0.03 6.77
C LEU A 128 -2.84 -0.54 7.03
N SER A 129 -3.86 0.27 6.84
CA SER A 129 -5.26 -0.18 6.83
C SER A 129 -6.01 0.46 5.67
N GLY A 130 -7.18 -0.07 5.35
CA GLY A 130 -7.94 0.45 4.23
C GLY A 130 -9.28 -0.22 4.02
N THR A 131 -10.05 0.39 3.12
CA THR A 131 -11.26 -0.19 2.55
C THR A 131 -11.04 -0.43 1.06
N PHE A 132 -11.73 -1.43 0.52
CA PHE A 132 -11.75 -1.68 -0.90
C PHE A 132 -13.14 -2.15 -1.35
N GLY A 133 -13.48 -1.87 -2.60
CA GLY A 133 -14.71 -2.28 -3.25
C GLY A 133 -14.50 -2.51 -4.73
N GLY A 134 -15.28 -3.41 -5.33
CA GLY A 134 -15.11 -3.76 -6.74
C GLY A 134 -13.91 -4.69 -7.02
N ALA A 135 -13.29 -5.28 -6.00
CA ALA A 135 -12.19 -6.22 -6.17
C ALA A 135 -12.69 -7.52 -6.84
N SER A 136 -11.78 -8.21 -7.53
CA SER A 136 -12.05 -9.50 -8.18
C SER A 136 -11.26 -10.62 -7.51
N LEU A 137 -11.91 -11.74 -7.19
CA LEU A 137 -11.29 -12.98 -6.74
C LEU A 137 -11.28 -13.97 -7.90
N ASN A 138 -10.08 -14.32 -8.36
CA ASN A 138 -9.87 -15.06 -9.60
C ASN A 138 -9.04 -16.33 -9.36
N GLY A 139 -9.26 -17.34 -10.18
CA GLY A 139 -8.49 -18.59 -10.17
C GLY A 139 -9.02 -19.60 -11.18
N GLU A 140 -8.47 -20.81 -11.15
CA GLU A 140 -8.89 -21.90 -12.02
C GLU A 140 -9.57 -23.01 -11.22
N ILE A 141 -10.73 -23.49 -11.68
CA ILE A 141 -11.38 -24.67 -11.12
C ILE A 141 -10.47 -25.89 -11.33
N GLY A 142 -10.19 -26.62 -10.26
CA GLY A 142 -9.17 -27.67 -10.19
C GLY A 142 -7.78 -27.16 -9.78
N GLY A 143 -7.56 -25.84 -9.79
CA GLY A 143 -6.30 -25.20 -9.43
C GLY A 143 -6.08 -25.06 -7.91
N GLY A 144 -4.81 -24.89 -7.55
CA GLY A 144 -4.34 -24.66 -6.18
C GLY A 144 -3.83 -23.25 -5.89
N THR A 145 -3.95 -22.34 -6.86
CA THR A 145 -3.47 -20.96 -6.80
C THR A 145 -4.47 -20.01 -7.43
N GLY A 146 -4.63 -18.83 -6.83
CA GLY A 146 -5.52 -17.79 -7.33
C GLY A 146 -5.08 -16.43 -6.82
N GLY A 147 -5.93 -15.42 -6.95
CA GLY A 147 -5.60 -14.10 -6.44
C GLY A 147 -6.80 -13.18 -6.30
N VAL A 148 -6.58 -12.14 -5.51
CA VAL A 148 -7.48 -11.02 -5.36
C VAL A 148 -6.80 -9.81 -5.98
N THR A 149 -7.48 -9.09 -6.86
CA THR A 149 -6.97 -7.85 -7.43
C THR A 149 -8.04 -6.76 -7.41
N ALA A 150 -7.61 -5.52 -7.21
CA ALA A 150 -8.45 -4.33 -7.38
C ALA A 150 -7.58 -3.17 -7.87
N SER A 151 -8.18 -2.29 -8.69
CA SER A 151 -7.51 -1.11 -9.23
C SER A 151 -8.50 0.03 -9.34
N THR A 152 -8.17 1.20 -8.81
CA THR A 152 -9.05 2.38 -8.95
C THR A 152 -9.14 2.86 -10.39
N VAL A 153 -8.10 2.65 -11.20
CA VAL A 153 -8.15 2.88 -12.66
C VAL A 153 -9.10 1.89 -13.34
N GLY A 154 -9.18 0.67 -12.81
CA GLY A 154 -10.14 -0.37 -13.22
C GLY A 154 -11.56 -0.20 -12.66
N GLY A 155 -11.88 0.92 -12.02
CA GLY A 155 -13.21 1.20 -11.46
C GLY A 155 -13.49 0.63 -10.07
N SER A 156 -12.49 0.04 -9.40
CA SER A 156 -12.57 -0.30 -7.97
C SER A 156 -12.53 0.95 -7.10
N THR A 157 -12.97 0.83 -5.85
CA THR A 157 -12.69 1.82 -4.81
C THR A 157 -11.63 1.26 -3.89
N ILE A 158 -10.61 2.07 -3.55
CA ILE A 158 -9.56 1.69 -2.60
C ILE A 158 -9.19 2.92 -1.80
N SER A 159 -9.11 2.78 -0.47
CA SER A 159 -8.60 3.82 0.41
C SER A 159 -7.53 3.25 1.33
N PHE A 160 -6.48 4.02 1.59
CA PHE A 160 -5.39 3.65 2.47
C PHE A 160 -5.26 4.66 3.61
N THR A 161 -4.93 4.15 4.79
CA THR A 161 -4.57 4.91 5.98
C THR A 161 -3.38 4.23 6.68
N SER A 162 -2.51 5.03 7.28
CA SER A 162 -1.28 4.57 7.94
C SER A 162 -0.84 5.63 8.95
N ASP A 163 -0.16 5.22 10.01
CA ASP A 163 0.50 6.14 10.94
C ASP A 163 1.81 6.69 10.34
N PHE A 164 2.37 6.04 9.32
CA PHE A 164 3.71 6.32 8.78
C PHE A 164 3.71 6.84 7.34
N LEU A 165 2.58 6.71 6.63
CA LEU A 165 2.43 7.11 5.23
C LEU A 165 1.31 8.12 5.06
N ALA A 166 1.56 9.13 4.22
CA ALA A 166 0.59 10.11 3.77
C ALA A 166 0.11 9.77 2.34
N PHE A 167 -1.21 9.72 2.17
CA PHE A 167 -1.89 9.32 0.92
C PHE A 167 -2.66 10.48 0.26
N SER A 168 -2.39 11.73 0.64
CA SER A 168 -3.17 12.92 0.22
C SER A 168 -3.16 13.20 -1.28
N ASP A 169 -2.12 12.76 -1.98
CA ASP A 169 -1.87 13.14 -3.38
C ASP A 169 -2.04 11.96 -4.34
N ILE A 170 -2.61 10.86 -3.86
CA ILE A 170 -2.79 9.64 -4.66
C ILE A 170 -3.94 9.80 -5.64
N VAL A 171 -3.68 9.46 -6.90
CA VAL A 171 -4.66 9.46 -7.99
C VAL A 171 -5.07 8.05 -8.41
N ALA A 172 -4.18 7.07 -8.24
CA ALA A 172 -4.49 5.66 -8.48
C ALA A 172 -3.97 4.76 -7.36
N SER A 173 -4.72 3.72 -7.04
CA SER A 173 -4.37 2.72 -6.05
C SER A 173 -4.66 1.33 -6.59
N ASP A 174 -3.80 0.39 -6.25
CA ASP A 174 -3.97 -1.01 -6.59
C ASP A 174 -3.69 -1.88 -5.36
N LEU A 175 -4.42 -3.00 -5.28
CA LEU A 175 -4.11 -4.09 -4.36
C LEU A 175 -4.04 -5.40 -5.14
N SER A 176 -3.06 -6.23 -4.80
CA SER A 176 -2.91 -7.55 -5.37
C SER A 176 -2.49 -8.54 -4.29
N TRP A 177 -3.33 -9.54 -4.06
CA TRP A 177 -3.06 -10.61 -3.11
C TRP A 177 -3.04 -11.95 -3.81
N ALA A 178 -1.98 -12.72 -3.58
CA ALA A 178 -1.83 -14.07 -4.06
C ALA A 178 -2.41 -15.07 -3.06
N LEU A 179 -3.12 -16.06 -3.58
CA LEU A 179 -3.61 -17.22 -2.85
C LEU A 179 -2.78 -18.44 -3.24
N SER A 180 -2.18 -19.10 -2.26
CA SER A 180 -1.40 -20.32 -2.43
C SER A 180 -1.81 -21.40 -1.43
N ALA A 181 -1.31 -22.62 -1.60
CA ALA A 181 -1.52 -23.74 -0.68
C ALA A 181 -3.02 -24.02 -0.33
N VAL A 182 -3.91 -23.88 -1.32
CA VAL A 182 -5.36 -23.98 -1.11
C VAL A 182 -5.75 -25.37 -0.56
N ASN A 183 -6.55 -25.43 0.51
CA ASN A 183 -7.21 -26.66 0.98
C ASN A 183 -8.48 -26.88 0.16
N ASN A 184 -8.55 -28.02 -0.50
CA ASN A 184 -9.49 -28.32 -1.58
C ASN A 184 -9.27 -27.38 -2.76
N ALA A 185 -8.76 -27.94 -3.86
CA ALA A 185 -8.66 -27.21 -5.12
C ALA A 185 -9.97 -26.45 -5.39
N PHE A 186 -9.85 -25.28 -6.01
CA PHE A 186 -11.01 -24.47 -6.34
C PHE A 186 -12.02 -25.33 -7.10
N GLY A 187 -13.27 -25.31 -6.66
CA GLY A 187 -14.25 -26.27 -7.11
C GLY A 187 -15.59 -25.60 -7.25
N ASN A 188 -16.44 -26.21 -8.05
CA ASN A 188 -17.82 -25.80 -8.15
C ASN A 188 -18.69 -26.73 -7.30
N SER A 189 -19.62 -26.18 -6.54
CA SER A 189 -20.67 -26.91 -5.86
C SER A 189 -21.98 -26.19 -6.08
N ALA A 190 -22.94 -26.85 -6.75
CA ALA A 190 -24.25 -26.30 -7.08
C ALA A 190 -24.21 -24.96 -7.85
N GLY A 191 -23.32 -24.84 -8.85
CA GLY A 191 -23.18 -23.67 -9.71
C GLY A 191 -22.39 -22.52 -9.08
N ARG A 192 -21.63 -22.81 -8.01
CA ARG A 192 -21.00 -21.80 -7.15
C ARG A 192 -19.60 -22.19 -6.75
N LEU A 193 -18.74 -21.21 -6.51
CA LEU A 193 -17.42 -21.50 -5.97
C LEU A 193 -17.56 -22.15 -4.60
N ARG A 194 -16.94 -23.32 -4.42
CA ARG A 194 -16.89 -24.05 -3.16
C ARG A 194 -16.02 -23.29 -2.16
N GLY A 195 -16.38 -23.37 -0.88
CA GLY A 195 -15.55 -22.83 0.20
C GLY A 195 -14.15 -23.45 0.19
N PHE A 196 -13.14 -22.63 0.46
CA PHE A 196 -11.74 -23.05 0.50
C PHE A 196 -10.99 -22.31 1.60
N ARG A 197 -9.79 -22.79 1.90
CA ARG A 197 -8.81 -22.07 2.72
C ARG A 197 -7.51 -21.93 1.95
N ALA A 198 -6.78 -20.84 2.11
CA ALA A 198 -5.51 -20.63 1.42
C ALA A 198 -4.51 -19.90 2.33
N THR A 199 -3.27 -19.84 1.88
CA THR A 199 -2.26 -18.92 2.40
C THR A 199 -2.24 -17.67 1.54
N LEU A 200 -2.28 -16.51 2.19
CA LEU A 200 -2.34 -15.20 1.59
C LEU A 200 -1.00 -14.49 1.71
N GLY A 201 -0.55 -13.87 0.62
CA GLY A 201 0.50 -12.86 0.59
C GLY A 201 0.10 -11.78 -0.41
N GLY A 202 0.73 -10.61 -0.39
CA GLY A 202 0.31 -9.56 -1.30
C GLY A 202 1.08 -8.27 -1.23
N GLN A 203 0.64 -7.32 -2.04
CA GLN A 203 1.26 -6.03 -2.23
C GLN A 203 0.23 -4.94 -2.49
N PHE A 204 0.65 -3.71 -2.23
CA PHE A 204 -0.10 -2.48 -2.43
C PHE A 204 0.72 -1.53 -3.27
N SER A 205 0.07 -0.93 -4.27
CA SER A 205 0.70 0.03 -5.17
C SER A 205 -0.13 1.29 -5.26
N SER A 206 0.50 2.40 -5.61
CA SER A 206 -0.18 3.64 -5.89
C SER A 206 0.57 4.48 -6.90
N GLU A 207 -0.14 5.46 -7.44
CA GLU A 207 0.41 6.53 -8.26
C GLU A 207 -0.11 7.87 -7.73
N PRO A 208 0.77 8.82 -7.39
CA PRO A 208 2.19 8.63 -7.04
C PRO A 208 2.41 7.70 -5.83
N ALA A 209 3.69 7.37 -5.56
CA ALA A 209 4.09 6.70 -4.33
C ALA A 209 3.70 7.54 -3.10
N PRO A 210 3.23 6.92 -1.99
CA PRO A 210 2.87 7.65 -0.79
C PRO A 210 4.12 8.21 -0.11
N ARG A 211 3.94 9.33 0.58
CA ARG A 211 5.04 10.03 1.26
C ARG A 211 5.21 9.48 2.66
N LEU A 212 6.46 9.26 3.09
CA LEU A 212 6.75 8.92 4.48
C LEU A 212 6.51 10.15 5.37
N LEU A 213 5.79 9.96 6.47
CA LEU A 213 5.62 10.94 7.54
C LEU A 213 6.89 10.94 8.40
N VAL A 214 8.02 11.37 7.85
CA VAL A 214 9.24 11.61 8.65
C VAL A 214 9.29 13.11 8.94
N PRO A 215 9.49 13.54 10.20
CA PRO A 215 9.78 14.93 10.51
C PRO A 215 10.95 15.39 9.63
N GLU A 216 10.66 16.33 8.74
CA GLU A 216 11.39 16.47 7.49
C GLU A 216 12.92 16.60 7.65
N PRO A 217 13.72 16.22 6.62
CA PRO A 217 15.12 16.62 6.48
C PRO A 217 15.33 18.14 6.62
N ALA A 218 14.29 18.95 6.41
CA ALA A 218 14.32 20.38 6.67
C ALA A 218 14.65 20.69 8.14
N THR A 219 14.22 19.88 9.11
CA THR A 219 14.62 20.07 10.52
C THR A 219 16.12 19.85 10.69
N TRP A 220 16.69 18.84 10.02
CA TRP A 220 18.13 18.59 10.02
C TRP A 220 18.91 19.69 9.30
N ALA A 221 18.42 20.13 8.15
CA ALA A 221 18.99 21.23 7.39
C ALA A 221 18.94 22.54 8.20
N MET A 222 17.84 22.81 8.91
CA MET A 222 17.72 23.97 9.81
C MET A 222 18.65 23.86 11.01
N LEU A 223 18.88 22.67 11.57
CA LEU A 223 19.87 22.44 12.63
C LEU A 223 21.29 22.71 12.11
N VAL A 224 21.66 22.14 10.96
CA VAL A 224 22.97 22.35 10.34
C VAL A 224 23.18 23.82 9.97
N LEU A 225 22.16 24.46 9.39
CA LEU A 225 22.18 25.88 9.04
C LEU A 225 22.29 26.74 10.30
N GLY A 226 21.53 26.42 11.35
CA GLY A 226 21.57 27.10 12.65
C GLY A 226 22.96 27.02 13.28
N PHE A 227 23.55 25.82 13.36
CA PHE A 227 24.92 25.65 13.86
C PHE A 227 25.97 26.32 12.97
N GLY A 228 25.78 26.28 11.65
CA GLY A 228 26.64 26.98 10.69
C GLY A 228 26.67 28.48 10.92
N LEU A 229 25.50 29.11 11.11
CA LEU A 229 25.38 30.55 11.38
C LEU A 229 26.03 30.94 12.72
N VAL A 230 25.84 30.13 13.77
CA VAL A 230 26.51 30.36 15.07
C VAL A 230 28.03 30.30 14.91
N GLY A 231 28.57 29.30 14.22
CA GLY A 231 30.01 29.16 13.97
C GLY A 231 30.60 30.36 13.22
N VAL A 232 29.91 30.86 12.19
CA VAL A 232 30.32 32.06 11.43
C VAL A 232 30.30 33.30 12.31
N SER A 233 29.28 33.47 13.14
CA SER A 233 29.15 34.64 14.03
C SER A 233 30.29 34.72 15.07
N VAL A 234 30.71 33.58 15.63
CA VAL A 234 31.84 33.51 16.58
C VAL A 234 33.17 33.83 15.90
N ARG A 235 33.40 33.32 14.69
CA ARG A 235 34.63 33.61 13.92
C ARG A 235 34.77 35.09 13.57
N ARG A 236 33.66 35.76 13.21
CA ARG A 236 33.67 37.21 12.92
C ARG A 236 34.11 38.05 14.12
N ARG A 237 33.71 37.70 15.35
CA ARG A 237 34.09 38.45 16.56
C ARG A 237 35.58 38.38 16.89
N ARG A 238 36.24 37.25 16.61
CA ARG A 238 37.68 37.09 16.86
C ARG A 238 38.54 38.01 15.98
N ASN A 239 38.09 38.32 14.78
CA ASN A 239 38.85 39.18 13.86
C ASN A 239 38.73 40.68 14.18
N VAL A 240 37.83 41.09 15.07
CA VAL A 240 37.62 42.51 15.44
C VAL A 240 38.48 42.94 16.64
N VAL A 241 39.07 42.00 17.39
CA VAL A 241 39.87 42.29 18.60
C VAL A 241 41.39 42.39 18.32
N VAL A 242 41.83 42.18 17.08
CA VAL A 242 43.26 42.24 16.68
C VAL A 242 43.57 43.48 15.81
N ALA A 243 42.82 44.57 15.99
CA ALA A 243 43.06 45.87 15.33
C ALA A 243 43.29 46.96 16.37
#